data_AF-A0A935Q2T3-F1
#
_entry.id   AF-A0A935Q2T3-F1
#
_cell.length_a   1.000
_cell.length_b   1.000
_cell.length_c   1.000
_cell.angle_alpha   90.00
_cell.angle_beta   90.00
_cell.angle_gamma   90.00
#
_symmetry.space_group_name_H-M   'P 1'
#
loop_
_entity.id
_entity.type
_entity.pdbx_description
1 polymer ?
#
loop_
_entity_poly.entity_id
_entity_poly.type
_entity_poly.pdbx_seq_one_letter_code
_entity_poly.pdbx_strand_id
1 'polypeptide(L)'
;MKRLIDTNRQAVIVDVLTTRNPSPSRATIPGAVWLPKAGDGDFFAAEKERFAAVLRKLTAGETGRPLVFLCLNSECWLSYNASLHAIEAGYTNVLWYRGGSDAWAAAGYDMRGMQATSW
;
A
#
# COMPACT_ATOMS: atom_id res chain seq x y z
N MET A 1 -8.81 3.97 -9.53
CA MET A 1 -8.63 2.78 -8.68
C MET A 1 -9.51 1.61 -9.13
N LYS A 2 -10.85 1.64 -8.99
CA LYS A 2 -11.73 0.50 -9.34
C LYS A 2 -11.42 -0.15 -10.70
N ARG A 3 -11.40 0.66 -11.77
CA ARG A 3 -11.02 0.19 -13.12
C ARG A 3 -9.65 -0.51 -13.14
N LEU A 4 -8.62 0.05 -12.48
CA LEU A 4 -7.28 -0.55 -12.43
C LEU A 4 -7.31 -1.95 -11.79
N ILE A 5 -8.02 -2.11 -10.67
CA ILE A 5 -8.15 -3.41 -9.99
C ILE A 5 -8.89 -4.42 -10.88
N ASP A 6 -9.95 -3.97 -11.54
CA ASP A 6 -10.78 -4.83 -12.38
C ASP A 6 -10.05 -5.29 -13.65
N THR A 7 -9.21 -4.42 -14.23
CA THR A 7 -8.58 -4.68 -15.54
C THR A 7 -7.12 -5.11 -15.45
N ASN A 8 -6.45 -4.91 -14.31
CA ASN A 8 -5.03 -5.21 -14.15
C ASN A 8 -4.77 -6.12 -12.94
N ARG A 9 -4.76 -7.43 -13.21
CA ARG A 9 -4.46 -8.46 -12.21
C ARG A 9 -3.00 -8.46 -11.74
N GLN A 10 -2.13 -7.73 -12.41
CA GLN A 10 -0.73 -7.59 -12.03
C GLN A 10 -0.50 -6.38 -11.10
N ALA A 11 -1.45 -5.46 -10.94
CA ALA A 11 -1.28 -4.36 -10.00
C ALA A 11 -1.11 -4.89 -8.57
N VAL A 12 -0.07 -4.44 -7.87
CA VAL A 12 0.15 -4.70 -6.45
C VAL A 12 -0.42 -3.53 -5.67
N ILE A 13 -1.33 -3.83 -4.75
CA ILE A 13 -1.99 -2.82 -3.91
C ILE A 13 -1.40 -2.95 -2.51
N VAL A 14 -0.86 -1.86 -1.98
CA VAL A 14 -0.20 -1.80 -0.67
C VAL A 14 -0.99 -0.85 0.21
N ASP A 15 -1.56 -1.39 1.28
CA ASP A 15 -2.18 -0.62 2.35
C ASP A 15 -1.16 -0.40 3.46
N VAL A 16 -0.88 0.86 3.80
CA VAL A 16 0.16 1.22 4.77
C VAL A 16 -0.39 1.78 6.08
N LEU A 17 -1.72 1.81 6.23
CA LEU A 17 -2.34 2.35 7.44
C LEU A 17 -1.83 1.61 8.68
N THR A 18 -1.38 2.38 9.66
CA THR A 18 -1.23 1.95 11.04
C THR A 18 -2.49 2.31 11.81
N THR A 19 -2.99 1.38 12.63
CA THR A 19 -4.11 1.63 13.53
C THR A 19 -3.58 1.96 14.92
N ARG A 20 -4.13 3.00 15.58
CA ARG A 20 -3.83 3.32 16.99
C ARG A 20 -4.19 2.18 17.95
N ASN A 21 -5.13 1.33 17.55
CA ASN A 21 -5.52 0.13 18.28
C ASN A 21 -5.05 -1.09 17.46
N PRO A 22 -4.20 -1.99 17.99
CA PRO A 22 -3.68 -3.12 17.24
C PRO A 22 -4.76 -4.18 17.08
N SER A 23 -5.66 -3.99 16.12
CA SER A 23 -6.48 -5.08 15.61
C SER A 23 -5.60 -5.91 14.68
N PRO A 24 -5.43 -7.23 14.91
CA PRO A 24 -4.64 -8.09 14.02
C PRO A 24 -5.28 -8.25 12.62
N SER A 25 -6.52 -7.79 12.47
CA SER A 25 -7.27 -7.79 11.23
C SER A 25 -7.95 -6.45 10.97
N ARG A 26 -7.99 -6.03 9.70
CA ARG A 26 -8.83 -4.90 9.27
C ARG A 26 -9.44 -5.16 7.91
N ALA A 27 -10.52 -4.46 7.60
CA ALA A 27 -11.08 -4.46 6.27
C ALA A 27 -10.39 -3.39 5.40
N THR A 28 -10.16 -3.71 4.13
CA THR A 28 -9.55 -2.83 3.13
C THR A 28 -10.03 -3.20 1.72
N ILE A 29 -9.43 -2.59 0.70
CA ILE A 29 -9.66 -2.86 -0.71
C ILE A 29 -9.27 -4.31 -1.06
N PRO A 30 -10.07 -5.04 -1.87
CA PRO A 30 -9.76 -6.42 -2.24
C PRO A 30 -8.36 -6.59 -2.86
N GLY A 31 -7.62 -7.58 -2.35
CA GLY A 31 -6.30 -7.93 -2.86
C GLY A 31 -5.14 -7.04 -2.37
N ALA A 32 -5.40 -6.08 -1.49
CA ALA A 32 -4.33 -5.31 -0.86
C ALA A 32 -3.45 -6.19 0.05
N VAL A 33 -2.17 -5.83 0.12
CA VAL A 33 -1.18 -6.35 1.05
C VAL A 33 -0.95 -5.31 2.15
N TRP A 34 -0.92 -5.73 3.42
CA TRP A 34 -0.78 -4.82 4.55
C TRP A 34 0.68 -4.62 4.94
N LEU A 35 1.23 -3.45 4.66
CA LEU A 35 2.56 -3.04 5.12
C LEU A 35 2.44 -1.86 6.09
N PRO A 36 1.96 -2.08 7.33
CA PRO A 36 1.73 -1.00 8.28
C PRO A 36 3.02 -0.22 8.54
N LYS A 37 2.92 1.11 8.66
CA LYS A 37 4.05 2.03 8.93
C LYS A 37 5.07 2.18 7.80
N ALA A 38 4.83 1.66 6.59
CA ALA A 38 5.76 1.77 5.46
C ALA A 38 5.98 3.20 4.90
N GLY A 39 5.49 4.23 5.60
CA GLY A 39 5.73 5.64 5.29
C GLY A 39 5.79 6.51 6.53
N ASP A 40 6.20 5.93 7.66
CA ASP A 40 6.39 6.64 8.92
C ASP A 40 7.48 7.71 8.81
N GLY A 41 7.55 8.66 9.75
CA GLY A 41 8.57 9.71 9.73
C GLY A 41 9.98 9.17 10.01
N ASP A 42 10.06 8.15 10.87
CA ASP A 42 11.29 7.47 11.27
C ASP A 42 11.62 6.31 10.31
N PHE A 43 11.66 6.58 9.00
CA PHE A 43 11.90 5.58 7.95
C PHE A 43 13.33 5.66 7.41
N PHE A 44 14.26 5.07 8.17
CA PHE A 44 15.70 5.15 7.91
C PHE A 44 16.18 4.04 6.96
N ALA A 45 17.51 3.95 6.77
CA ALA A 45 18.12 3.07 5.78
C ALA A 45 17.69 1.59 5.93
N ALA A 46 17.65 1.07 7.17
CA ALA A 46 17.27 -0.32 7.42
C ALA A 46 15.80 -0.59 7.05
N GLU A 47 14.88 0.34 7.37
CA GLU A 47 13.47 0.25 7.02
C GLU A 47 13.28 0.35 5.50
N LYS A 48 13.99 1.27 4.84
CA LYS A 48 13.99 1.41 3.37
C LYS A 48 14.47 0.14 2.68
N GLU A 49 15.56 -0.47 3.14
CA GLU A 49 16.08 -1.72 2.60
C GLU A 49 15.10 -2.88 2.76
N ARG A 50 14.50 -3.02 3.95
CA ARG A 50 13.47 -4.04 4.22
C ARG A 50 12.25 -3.83 3.32
N PHE A 51 11.76 -2.60 3.23
CA PHE A 51 10.63 -2.24 2.38
C PHE A 51 10.91 -2.54 0.91
N ALA A 52 12.07 -2.13 0.39
CA ALA A 52 12.48 -2.44 -0.99
C ALA A 52 12.56 -3.96 -1.23
N ALA A 53 13.06 -4.73 -0.27
CA ALA A 53 13.10 -6.19 -0.36
C ALA A 53 11.70 -6.82 -0.40
N VAL A 54 10.75 -6.29 0.38
CA VAL A 54 9.34 -6.72 0.36
C VAL A 54 8.70 -6.38 -0.97
N LEU A 55 8.86 -5.13 -1.46
CA LEU A 55 8.34 -4.74 -2.76
C LEU A 55 8.89 -5.65 -3.87
N ARG A 56 10.19 -5.96 -3.84
CA ARG A 56 10.81 -6.86 -4.83
C ARG A 56 10.18 -8.25 -4.82
N LYS A 57 9.80 -8.77 -3.65
CA LYS A 57 9.06 -10.04 -3.56
C LYS A 57 7.65 -9.92 -4.15
N LEU A 58 6.92 -8.86 -3.81
CA LEU A 58 5.55 -8.63 -4.29
C LEU A 58 5.48 -8.41 -5.81
N THR A 59 6.51 -7.81 -6.38
CA THR A 59 6.59 -7.52 -7.82
C THR A 59 7.35 -8.58 -8.62
N ALA A 60 7.88 -9.63 -7.98
CA ALA A 60 8.82 -10.58 -8.59
C ALA A 60 10.06 -9.89 -9.21
N GLY A 61 10.44 -8.71 -8.69
CA GLY A 61 11.55 -7.90 -9.18
C GLY A 61 11.23 -7.00 -10.36
N GLU A 62 10.00 -7.01 -10.88
CA GLU A 62 9.59 -6.18 -12.00
C GLU A 62 9.30 -4.74 -11.55
N THR A 63 10.24 -3.83 -11.79
CA THR A 63 10.13 -2.41 -11.35
C THR A 63 9.06 -1.61 -12.09
N GLY A 64 8.63 -2.07 -13.27
CA GLY A 64 7.55 -1.45 -14.06
C GLY A 64 6.14 -1.94 -13.68
N ARG A 65 6.04 -2.94 -12.79
CA ARG A 65 4.75 -3.47 -12.34
C ARG A 65 4.01 -2.41 -11.53
N PRO A 66 2.72 -2.13 -11.79
CA PRO A 66 2.01 -1.07 -11.09
C PRO A 66 1.96 -1.32 -9.57
N LEU A 67 2.47 -0.38 -8.80
CA LEU A 67 2.36 -0.33 -7.35
C LEU A 67 1.35 0.76 -6.96
N VAL A 68 0.32 0.41 -6.20
CA VAL A 68 -0.65 1.37 -5.68
C VAL A 68 -0.56 1.44 -4.17
N PHE A 69 -0.25 2.62 -3.64
CA PHE A 69 -0.20 2.87 -2.20
C PHE A 69 -1.48 3.56 -1.72
N LEU A 70 -2.05 3.06 -0.63
CA LEU A 70 -3.21 3.64 0.03
C LEU A 70 -3.08 3.63 1.55
N CYS A 71 -3.87 4.47 2.18
CA CYS A 71 -4.03 4.52 3.63
C CYS A 71 -5.53 4.74 3.95
N LEU A 72 -5.87 5.34 5.09
CA LEU A 72 -7.26 5.57 5.49
C LEU A 72 -7.98 6.53 4.53
N ASN A 73 -7.42 7.73 4.33
CA ASN A 73 -8.00 8.79 3.51
C ASN A 73 -6.94 9.83 3.10
N SER A 74 -7.41 10.96 2.54
CA SER A 74 -6.57 12.03 1.98
C SER A 74 -5.71 12.78 3.00
N GLU A 75 -5.94 12.60 4.30
CA GLU A 75 -5.17 13.19 5.38
C GLU A 75 -4.07 12.26 5.88
N CYS A 76 -4.05 10.99 5.44
CA CYS A 76 -3.00 10.05 5.81
C CYS A 76 -1.80 10.11 4.86
N TRP A 77 -0.75 10.78 5.33
CA TRP A 77 0.50 10.98 4.60
C TRP A 77 1.40 9.74 4.49
N LEU A 78 1.15 8.67 5.25
CA LEU A 78 1.94 7.44 5.17
C LEU A 78 1.95 6.86 3.75
N SER A 79 0.80 6.87 3.07
CA SER A 79 0.69 6.33 1.70
C SER A 79 1.45 7.16 0.67
N TYR A 80 1.54 8.47 0.89
CA TYR A 80 2.36 9.36 0.09
C TYR A 80 3.85 9.05 0.31
N ASN A 81 4.29 9.00 1.56
CA ASN A 81 5.69 8.69 1.89
C ASN A 81 6.12 7.30 1.38
N ALA A 82 5.29 6.27 1.56
CA ALA A 82 5.54 4.94 1.04
C ALA A 82 5.71 4.92 -0.48
N SER A 83 4.95 5.75 -1.20
CA SER A 83 5.10 5.91 -2.65
C SER A 83 6.46 6.52 -3.02
N LEU A 84 6.95 7.49 -2.25
CA LEU A 84 8.28 8.08 -2.45
C LEU A 84 9.40 7.06 -2.17
N HIS A 85 9.27 6.25 -1.11
CA HIS A 85 10.23 5.18 -0.83
C HIS A 85 10.27 4.12 -1.94
N ALA A 86 9.12 3.83 -2.57
CA ALA A 86 9.09 2.92 -3.73
C ALA A 86 9.79 3.53 -4.95
N ILE A 87 9.61 4.83 -5.20
CA ILE A 87 10.32 5.54 -6.27
C ILE A 87 11.84 5.53 -6.00
N GLU A 88 12.25 5.81 -4.76
CA GLU A 88 13.66 5.74 -4.31
C GLU A 88 14.26 4.33 -4.50
N ALA A 89 13.44 3.29 -4.33
CA ALA A 89 13.81 1.90 -4.59
C ALA A 89 13.83 1.50 -6.09
N GLY A 90 13.57 2.44 -7.01
CA GLY A 90 13.69 2.24 -8.45
C GLY A 90 12.41 1.76 -9.17
N TYR A 91 11.26 1.78 -8.50
CA TYR A 91 9.99 1.48 -9.16
C TYR A 91 9.53 2.65 -10.04
N THR A 92 9.08 2.33 -11.26
CA THR A 92 8.76 3.34 -12.29
C THR A 92 7.27 3.54 -12.48
N ASN A 93 6.44 2.64 -11.98
CA ASN A 93 4.98 2.71 -12.09
C ASN A 93 4.34 2.77 -10.70
N VAL A 94 4.48 3.92 -10.05
CA VAL A 94 4.02 4.15 -8.68
C VAL A 94 2.79 5.05 -8.68
N LEU A 95 1.72 4.58 -8.05
CA LEU A 95 0.42 5.25 -7.97
C LEU A 95 0.07 5.51 -6.51
N TRP A 96 -0.39 6.71 -6.21
CA TRP A 96 -0.91 7.06 -4.89
C TRP A 96 -2.43 7.20 -4.93
N TYR A 97 -3.14 6.29 -4.26
CA TYR A 97 -4.59 6.38 -4.12
C TYR A 97 -4.96 7.22 -2.89
N ARG A 98 -4.90 8.55 -3.06
CA ARG A 98 -5.10 9.54 -2.00
C ARG A 98 -6.42 9.39 -1.22
N GLY A 99 -7.49 8.94 -1.87
CA GLY A 99 -8.80 8.77 -1.21
C GLY A 99 -8.83 7.67 -0.15
N GLY A 100 -7.86 6.74 -0.17
CA GLY A 100 -7.74 5.68 0.82
C GLY A 100 -8.93 4.72 0.86
N SER A 101 -8.98 3.91 1.91
CA SER A 101 -10.08 2.96 2.14
C SER A 101 -11.43 3.66 2.35
N ASP A 102 -11.44 4.89 2.88
CA ASP A 102 -12.68 5.64 3.10
C ASP A 102 -13.37 5.99 1.78
N ALA A 103 -12.62 6.48 0.79
CA ALA A 103 -13.20 6.78 -0.52
C ALA A 103 -13.67 5.51 -1.25
N TRP A 104 -13.00 4.37 -1.03
CA TRP A 104 -13.44 3.09 -1.58
C TRP A 104 -14.77 2.62 -0.98
N ALA A 105 -14.87 2.70 0.35
CA ALA A 105 -16.09 2.36 1.08
C ALA A 105 -17.25 3.30 0.74
N ALA A 106 -17.00 4.61 0.68
CA ALA A 106 -17.99 5.63 0.34
C ALA A 106 -18.54 5.46 -1.08
N ALA A 107 -17.76 4.88 -2.00
CA ALA A 107 -18.20 4.53 -3.34
C ALA A 107 -19.03 3.24 -3.41
N GLY A 108 -19.29 2.58 -2.27
CA GLY A 108 -20.12 1.37 -2.18
C GLY A 108 -19.43 0.10 -2.67
N TYR A 109 -18.09 0.09 -2.74
CA TYR A 109 -17.34 -1.09 -3.18
C TYR A 109 -17.03 -2.05 -2.02
N ASP A 110 -17.00 -3.35 -2.32
CA ASP A 110 -16.71 -4.40 -1.35
C ASP A 110 -15.36 -4.18 -0.65
N MET A 111 -15.36 -4.32 0.67
CA MET A 111 -14.14 -4.40 1.46
C MET A 111 -13.90 -5.84 1.91
N ARG A 112 -12.63 -6.23 2.03
CA ARG A 112 -12.24 -7.57 2.48
C ARG A 112 -11.35 -7.51 3.70
N GLY A 113 -11.52 -8.48 4.59
CA GLY A 113 -10.65 -8.68 5.73
C GLY A 113 -9.23 -9.03 5.26
N MET A 114 -8.26 -8.45 5.95
CA MET A 114 -6.83 -8.64 5.72
C MET A 114 -6.14 -8.82 7.07
N GLN A 115 -5.13 -9.69 7.10
CA GLN A 115 -4.29 -9.91 8.27
C GLN A 115 -2.97 -9.15 8.14
N ALA A 116 -2.39 -8.78 9.28
CA ALA A 116 -1.08 -8.15 9.29
C ALA A 116 -0.03 -9.13 8.75
N THR A 117 0.81 -8.67 7.82
CA THR A 117 2.06 -9.36 7.52
C THR A 117 3.17 -8.78 8.38
N SER A 118 3.91 -9.64 9.09
CA SER A 118 5.20 -9.24 9.66
C SER A 118 6.17 -9.05 8.50
N TRP A 119 6.59 -7.81 8.24
CA TRP A 119 7.47 -7.46 7.14
C TRP A 119 8.72 -6.74 7.64
#